data_AF-A0A537C9I3-F1
#
_entry.id   AF-A0A537C9I3-F1
#
_cell.length_a   1.000
_cell.length_b   1.000
_cell.length_c   1.000
_cell.angle_alpha   90.00
_cell.angle_beta   90.00
_cell.angle_gamma   90.00
#
_symmetry.space_group_name_H-M   'P 1'
#
loop_
_entity.id
_entity.type
_entity.pdbx_description
1 polymer ?
#
loop_
_entity_poly.entity_id
_entity_poly.type
_entity_poly.pdbx_seq_one_letter_code
_entity_poly.pdbx_strand_id
1 'polypeptide(L)'
;MSYRELLTPEELVQALLTGEVPQKRHAHFHVLLDEAPIQLLQGLVEQVGKQATYEQVAGNLLRIASDLTTFRDLRTWLSDGVPPLP
;
A
#
# COMPACT_ATOMS: atom_id res chain seq x y z
N MET A 1 4.14 2.81 -26.59
CA MET A 1 3.94 2.92 -25.13
C MET A 1 4.20 1.56 -24.52
N SER A 2 5.21 1.42 -23.65
CA SER A 2 5.67 0.12 -23.15
C SER A 2 5.19 -0.06 -21.70
N TYR A 3 4.15 -0.87 -21.50
CA TYR A 3 3.73 -1.39 -20.18
C TYR A 3 4.68 -2.52 -19.75
N ARG A 4 6.00 -2.28 -19.77
CA ARG A 4 7.03 -3.33 -19.57
C ARG A 4 7.88 -3.18 -18.32
N GLU A 5 7.75 -2.07 -17.60
CA GLU A 5 8.51 -1.93 -16.36
C GLU A 5 7.71 -2.59 -15.25
N LEU A 6 8.30 -3.57 -14.58
CA LEU A 6 7.71 -4.19 -13.39
C LEU A 6 7.68 -3.13 -12.27
N LEU A 7 6.66 -3.21 -11.40
CA LEU A 7 6.68 -2.45 -10.15
C LEU A 7 7.83 -2.99 -9.30
N THR A 8 8.85 -2.17 -9.06
CA THR A 8 9.98 -2.57 -8.23
C THR A 8 9.63 -2.47 -6.74
N PRO A 9 10.27 -3.26 -5.86
CA PRO A 9 10.10 -3.13 -4.42
C PRO A 9 10.40 -1.72 -3.91
N GLU A 10 11.39 -1.05 -4.48
CA GLU A 10 11.78 0.31 -4.08
C GLU A 10 10.70 1.34 -4.44
N GLU A 11 10.11 1.26 -5.63
CA GLU A 11 8.98 2.11 -6.02
C GLU A 11 7.76 1.87 -5.14
N LEU A 12 7.53 0.62 -4.73
CA LEU A 12 6.46 0.27 -3.80
C LEU A 12 6.69 0.89 -2.42
N VAL A 13 7.90 0.74 -1.88
CA VAL A 13 8.28 1.34 -0.59
C VAL A 13 8.20 2.86 -0.66
N GLN A 14 8.72 3.50 -1.72
CA GLN A 14 8.66 4.94 -1.90
C GLN A 14 7.23 5.45 -1.99
N ALA A 15 6.35 4.75 -2.71
CA ALA A 15 4.93 5.11 -2.75
C ALA A 15 4.29 5.01 -1.37
N LEU A 16 4.59 3.97 -0.59
CA LEU A 16 4.06 3.83 0.78
C LEU A 16 4.61 4.88 1.75
N LEU A 17 5.85 5.32 1.58
CA LEU A 17 6.46 6.36 2.40
C LEU A 17 5.93 7.76 2.07
N THR A 18 5.62 8.02 0.80
CA THR A 18 5.14 9.33 0.32
C THR A 18 3.62 9.41 0.26
N GLY A 19 2.94 8.27 0.15
CA GLY A 19 1.53 8.14 -0.22
C GLY A 19 1.24 8.45 -1.69
N GLU A 20 2.26 8.61 -2.53
CA GLU A 20 2.08 9.00 -3.94
C GLU A 20 2.44 7.84 -4.87
N VAL A 21 1.53 7.51 -5.79
CA VAL A 21 1.81 6.56 -6.85
C VAL A 21 2.05 7.32 -8.16
N PRO A 22 3.18 7.10 -8.85
CA PRO A 22 3.39 7.65 -10.18
C PRO A 22 2.28 7.20 -11.14
N GLN A 23 1.75 8.08 -11.99
CA GLN A 23 0.63 7.75 -12.91
C GLN A 23 0.88 6.50 -13.75
N LYS A 24 2.13 6.29 -14.20
CA LYS A 24 2.54 5.11 -14.97
C LYS A 24 2.42 3.79 -14.19
N ARG A 25 2.33 3.87 -12.86
CA ARG A 25 2.26 2.76 -11.91
C ARG A 25 0.86 2.55 -11.32
N HIS A 26 -0.10 3.45 -11.57
CA HIS A 26 -1.48 3.36 -11.04
C HIS A 26 -2.12 2.00 -11.28
N ALA A 27 -2.03 1.46 -12.50
CA ALA A 27 -2.58 0.14 -12.82
C ALA A 27 -1.96 -1.00 -11.99
N HIS A 28 -0.65 -0.95 -11.71
CA HIS A 28 0.03 -1.96 -10.91
C HIS A 28 -0.39 -1.87 -9.44
N PHE A 29 -0.53 -0.66 -8.90
CA PHE A 29 -1.02 -0.46 -7.54
C PHE A 29 -2.49 -0.82 -7.40
N HIS A 30 -3.31 -0.52 -8.40
CA HIS A 30 -4.72 -0.91 -8.39
C HIS A 30 -4.85 -2.44 -8.32
N VAL A 31 -4.13 -3.17 -9.17
CA VAL A 31 -4.11 -4.65 -9.11
C VAL A 31 -3.55 -5.14 -7.79
N LEU A 32 -2.47 -4.55 -7.28
CA LEU A 32 -1.91 -4.94 -5.98
C LEU A 32 -2.92 -4.76 -4.84
N LEU A 33 -3.62 -3.62 -4.77
CA LEU A 33 -4.58 -3.34 -3.70
C LEU A 33 -5.87 -4.15 -3.84
N ASP A 34 -6.27 -4.46 -5.07
CA ASP A 34 -7.51 -5.18 -5.35
C ASP A 34 -7.33 -6.70 -5.36
N GLU A 35 -6.15 -7.23 -5.66
CA GLU A 35 -5.91 -8.69 -5.74
C GLU A 35 -5.00 -9.22 -4.63
N ALA A 36 -4.16 -8.40 -4.00
CA ALA A 36 -3.24 -8.91 -2.99
C ALA A 36 -3.99 -9.42 -1.74
N PRO A 37 -3.48 -10.50 -1.12
CA PRO A 37 -3.93 -10.91 0.20
C PRO A 37 -3.70 -9.80 1.21
N ILE A 38 -4.70 -9.61 2.08
CA ILE A 38 -4.67 -8.61 3.15
C ILE A 38 -3.40 -8.74 4.02
N GLN A 39 -3.00 -9.97 4.35
CA GLN A 39 -1.79 -10.27 5.13
C GLN A 39 -0.50 -9.80 4.44
N LEU A 40 -0.46 -9.82 3.11
CA LEU A 40 0.68 -9.33 2.34
C LEU A 40 0.77 -7.81 2.45
N LEU A 41 -0.35 -7.09 2.35
CA LEU A 41 -0.40 -5.64 2.54
C LEU A 41 -0.02 -5.27 3.99
N GLN A 42 -0.43 -6.08 4.97
CA GLN A 42 -0.09 -5.92 6.39
C GLN A 42 1.41 -6.02 6.63
N GLY A 43 2.02 -7.11 6.15
CA GLY A 43 3.46 -7.32 6.23
C GLY A 43 4.24 -6.22 5.50
N LEU A 44 3.69 -5.68 4.41
CA LEU A 44 4.29 -4.57 3.67
C LEU A 44 4.26 -3.27 4.50
N VAL A 45 3.14 -2.94 5.13
CA VAL A 45 3.02 -1.80 6.05
C VAL A 45 3.95 -1.96 7.24
N GLU A 46 4.04 -3.15 7.83
CA GLU A 46 4.98 -3.44 8.93
C GLU A 46 6.44 -3.30 8.51
N GLN A 47 6.82 -3.79 7.33
CA GLN A 47 8.18 -3.70 6.84
C GLN A 47 8.60 -2.27 6.52
N VAL A 48 7.72 -1.48 5.89
CA VAL A 48 7.98 -0.07 5.60
C VAL A 48 7.88 0.78 6.87
N GLY A 49 7.01 0.41 7.80
CA GLY A 49 6.88 0.96 9.15
C GLY A 49 8.07 0.66 10.08
N LYS A 50 9.12 -0.02 9.59
CA LYS A 50 10.44 -0.03 10.25
C LYS A 50 11.31 1.17 9.85
N GLN A 51 11.01 1.79 8.70
CA GLN A 51 11.72 2.95 8.15
C GLN A 51 10.96 4.27 8.38
N ALA A 52 9.65 4.20 8.62
CA ALA A 52 8.77 5.29 9.06
C ALA A 52 7.87 4.77 10.19
N THR A 53 6.89 5.53 10.68
CA THR A 53 5.93 4.99 11.66
C THR A 53 4.83 4.17 10.96
N TYR A 54 4.34 3.11 11.61
CA TYR A 54 3.23 2.30 11.11
C TYR A 54 2.02 3.17 10.71
N GLU A 55 1.65 4.12 11.57
CA GLU A 55 0.51 5.03 11.36
C GLU A 55 0.68 5.88 10.10
N GLN A 56 1.89 6.38 9.84
CA GLN A 56 2.19 7.16 8.65
C GLN A 56 2.05 6.32 7.39
N VAL A 57 2.61 5.10 7.40
CA VAL A 57 2.58 4.18 6.25
C VAL A 57 1.15 3.69 5.98
N ALA A 58 0.40 3.36 7.04
CA ALA A 58 -1.00 2.96 6.94
C ALA A 58 -1.88 4.11 6.39
N GLY A 59 -1.67 5.34 6.87
CA GLY A 59 -2.36 6.53 6.36
C GLY A 59 -2.07 6.80 4.89
N ASN A 60 -0.81 6.65 4.48
CA ASN A 60 -0.40 6.77 3.08
C ASN A 60 -1.01 5.69 2.19
N LEU A 61 -1.06 4.44 2.66
CA LEU A 61 -1.72 3.34 1.95
C LEU A 61 -3.21 3.61 1.73
N LEU A 62 -3.91 4.13 2.75
CA LEU A 62 -5.31 4.53 2.64
C LEU A 62 -5.52 5.66 1.62
N ARG A 63 -4.61 6.64 1.62
CA ARG A 63 -4.64 7.74 0.66
C ARG A 63 -4.48 7.22 -0.76
N ILE A 64 -3.50 6.35 -1.01
CA ILE A 64 -3.29 5.72 -2.32
C ILE A 64 -4.54 4.95 -2.76
N ALA A 65 -5.13 4.15 -1.87
CA ALA A 65 -6.31 3.37 -2.21
C ALA A 65 -7.53 4.24 -2.55
N SER A 66 -7.68 5.36 -1.84
CA SER A 66 -8.71 6.37 -2.10
C SER A 66 -8.48 7.06 -3.45
N ASP A 67 -7.24 7.47 -3.73
CA ASP A 67 -6.84 8.13 -4.98
C ASP A 67 -7.03 7.21 -6.20
N LEU A 68 -6.85 5.89 -6.00
CA LEU A 68 -7.04 4.88 -7.04
C LEU A 68 -8.49 4.37 -7.14
N THR A 69 -9.44 4.90 -6.35
CA THR A 69 -10.84 4.44 -6.31
C THR A 69 -10.98 2.93 -6.11
N THR A 70 -10.11 2.35 -5.27
CA THR A 70 -10.14 0.91 -5.01
C THR A 70 -11.41 0.56 -4.23
N PHE A 71 -12.15 -0.48 -4.65
CA PHE A 71 -13.45 -0.85 -4.06
C PHE A 71 -13.34 -1.60 -2.71
N ARG A 72 -12.12 -1.90 -2.25
CA ARG A 72 -11.87 -2.66 -1.02
C ARG A 72 -11.83 -1.72 0.18
N ASP A 73 -12.58 -2.05 1.24
CA ASP A 73 -12.57 -1.28 2.50
C ASP A 73 -11.28 -1.55 3.30
N LEU A 74 -10.18 -0.94 2.87
CA LEU A 74 -8.90 -1.03 3.57
C LEU A 74 -8.94 -0.36 4.95
N ARG A 75 -9.92 0.52 5.19
CA ARG A 75 -10.07 1.22 6.47
C ARG A 75 -10.59 0.28 7.55
N THR A 76 -11.56 -0.58 7.23
CA THR A 76 -11.99 -1.66 8.14
C THR A 76 -10.84 -2.58 8.49
N TRP A 77 -10.04 -2.98 7.51
CA TRP A 77 -8.91 -3.88 7.75
C TRP A 77 -7.79 -3.24 8.59
N LEU A 78 -7.40 -2.00 8.32
CA LEU A 78 -6.39 -1.33 9.15
C LEU A 78 -6.85 -1.13 10.60
N SER A 79 -8.16 -1.10 10.80
CA SER A 79 -8.79 -1.02 12.13
C SER A 79 -8.87 -2.40 12.82
N ASP A 80 -9.08 -3.47 12.06
CA ASP A 80 -9.07 -4.87 12.55
C ASP A 80 -7.65 -5.44 12.71
N GLY A 81 -6.66 -4.82 12.07
CA GLY A 81 -5.28 -5.26 11.98
C GLY A 81 -4.35 -4.77 13.09
N VAL A 82 -4.87 -4.38 14.25
CA VAL A 82 -4.02 -4.13 15.44
C VAL A 82 -3.41 -5.48 15.85
N PRO A 83 -2.10 -5.70 15.70
CA PRO A 83 -1.50 -6.87 16.34
C PRO A 83 -1.64 -6.69 17.85
N PRO A 84 -2.08 -7.70 18.61
CA PRO A 84 -1.95 -7.64 20.06
C PRO A 84 -0.46 -7.50 20.38
N LEU A 85 -0.06 -6.32 20.87
CA LEU A 85 1.26 -6.14 21.46
C LEU A 85 1.41 -7.12 22.64
N PRO A 86 2.57 -7.77 22.80
CA PRO A 86 2.84 -8.61 23.96
C PRO A 86 2.81 -7.82 25.27
#